data_AF-A0A5C9ADW6-F1
#
_entry.id   AF-A0A5C9ADW6-F1
#
_cell.length_a   1.000
_cell.length_b   1.000
_cell.length_c   1.000
_cell.angle_alpha   90.00
_cell.angle_beta   90.00
_cell.angle_gamma   90.00
#
_symmetry.space_group_name_H-M   'P 1'
#
loop_
_entity.id
_entity.type
_entity.pdbx_description
1 polymer ?
#
loop_
_entity_poly.entity_id
_entity_poly.type
_entity_poly.pdbx_seq_one_letter_code
_entity_poly.pdbx_strand_id
1 'polypeptide(L)'
;MESTPKKAPRSKFPALLVVALALVALVFVIWRVDSAPSTNDAYASADTIDVVPEVSGRIVELAVTDNQAVKQGDLLFRIDPRPYEANLAKAEASLAALDKQIMLTQRSVDAQQFGADSVNATVEKARAAAKQATDTLRRTEPLLKEGFVSAEDVDRARTAQRAAEADLN
;
A
#
# COMPACT_ATOMS: atom_id res chain seq x y z
N MET A 1 107.12 30.05 -66.23
CA MET A 1 106.19 28.93 -66.45
C MET A 1 105.49 28.70 -65.12
N GLU A 2 104.53 29.54 -64.75
CA GLU A 2 103.14 29.57 -65.26
C GLU A 2 102.33 28.38 -64.73
N SER A 3 101.44 28.67 -63.78
CA SER A 3 100.00 28.37 -63.86
C SER A 3 99.34 28.45 -62.48
N THR A 4 98.66 29.56 -62.23
CA THR A 4 97.59 29.68 -61.23
C THR A 4 96.36 28.88 -61.70
N PRO A 5 95.67 28.10 -60.85
CA PRO A 5 94.34 27.62 -61.18
C PRO A 5 93.26 28.40 -60.42
N LYS A 6 92.64 29.30 -61.18
CA LYS A 6 91.22 29.63 -61.28
C LYS A 6 90.27 28.93 -60.28
N LYS A 7 89.77 29.73 -59.32
CA LYS A 7 88.70 29.37 -58.37
C LYS A 7 87.38 29.18 -59.12
N ALA A 8 86.98 27.93 -59.33
CA ALA A 8 85.73 27.55 -60.01
C ALA A 8 84.49 28.05 -59.23
N PRO A 9 83.40 28.44 -59.91
CA PRO A 9 82.22 28.98 -59.25
C PRO A 9 81.56 27.89 -58.42
N ARG A 10 81.55 28.07 -57.10
CA ARG A 10 80.83 27.19 -56.17
C ARG A 10 79.35 27.22 -56.55
N SER A 11 78.88 26.14 -57.17
CA SER A 11 77.46 25.93 -57.44
C SER A 11 76.72 26.00 -56.10
N LYS A 12 75.78 26.93 -55.94
CA LYS A 12 74.94 27.03 -54.74
C LYS A 12 73.87 25.92 -54.68
N PHE A 13 73.85 25.04 -55.68
CA PHE A 13 72.92 23.92 -55.85
C PHE A 13 72.92 22.91 -54.69
N PRO A 14 74.05 22.36 -54.20
CA PRO A 14 74.06 21.47 -53.03
C PRO A 14 73.56 22.17 -51.76
N ALA A 15 73.90 23.46 -51.57
CA ALA A 15 73.41 24.23 -50.44
C ALA A 15 71.89 24.46 -50.51
N LEU A 16 71.36 24.73 -51.71
CA LEU A 16 69.93 24.92 -51.94
C LEU A 16 69.13 23.61 -51.74
N LEU A 17 69.72 22.47 -52.09
CA LEU A 17 69.12 21.15 -51.88
C LEU A 17 69.03 20.81 -50.39
N VAL A 18 70.09 21.09 -49.61
CA VAL A 18 70.07 20.91 -48.14
C VAL A 18 69.01 21.79 -47.49
N VAL A 19 68.89 23.05 -47.92
CA VAL A 19 67.84 23.96 -47.41
C VAL A 19 66.44 23.47 -47.79
N ALA A 20 66.23 23.02 -49.03
CA ALA A 20 64.94 22.47 -49.45
C ALA A 20 64.56 21.21 -48.65
N LEU A 21 65.52 20.32 -48.39
CA LEU A 21 65.32 19.09 -47.63
C LEU A 21 65.02 19.39 -46.15
N ALA A 22 65.69 20.40 -45.57
CA ALA A 22 65.39 20.90 -44.24
C ALA A 22 63.98 21.51 -44.15
N LEU A 23 63.53 22.25 -45.18
CA LEU A 23 62.16 22.78 -45.24
C LEU A 23 61.12 21.67 -45.36
N VAL A 24 61.37 20.64 -46.19
CA VAL A 24 60.48 19.48 -46.30
C VAL A 24 60.40 18.72 -44.97
N ALA A 25 61.53 18.49 -44.30
CA ALA A 25 61.56 17.86 -42.98
C ALA A 25 60.81 18.70 -41.93
N LEU A 26 60.96 20.03 -41.94
CA LEU A 26 60.24 20.94 -41.06
C LEU A 26 58.72 20.84 -41.28
N VAL A 27 58.27 20.93 -42.53
CA VAL A 27 56.85 20.80 -42.90
C VAL A 27 56.30 19.44 -42.48
N PHE A 28 57.08 18.36 -42.68
CA PHE A 28 56.69 17.02 -42.28
C PHE A 28 56.54 16.88 -40.76
N VAL A 29 57.47 17.45 -39.98
CA VAL A 29 57.39 17.44 -38.50
C VAL A 29 56.19 18.24 -38.01
N ILE A 30 55.95 19.44 -38.55
CA ILE A 30 54.80 20.27 -38.19
C ILE A 30 53.50 19.53 -38.52
N TRP A 31 53.38 18.98 -39.73
CA TRP A 31 52.22 18.20 -40.16
C TRP A 31 51.99 16.99 -39.25
N ARG A 32 53.06 16.31 -38.81
CA ARG A 32 52.97 15.14 -37.93
C ARG A 32 52.52 15.48 -36.51
N VAL A 33 52.91 16.64 -36.00
CA VAL A 33 52.52 17.14 -34.66
C VAL A 33 51.08 17.64 -34.68
N ASP A 34 50.67 18.35 -35.74
CA ASP A 34 49.31 18.89 -35.90
C ASP A 34 48.28 17.79 -36.19
N SER A 35 48.66 16.74 -36.93
CA SER A 35 47.75 15.63 -37.25
C SER A 35 47.48 14.69 -36.07
N ALA A 36 48.25 14.77 -34.97
CA ALA A 36 48.08 13.90 -33.81
C ALA A 36 48.47 14.60 -32.50
N PRO A 37 47.71 15.61 -32.05
CA PRO A 37 47.93 16.26 -30.78
C PRO A 37 47.71 15.25 -29.63
N SER A 38 48.73 15.05 -28.80
CA SER A 38 48.65 14.20 -27.61
C SER A 38 48.40 15.07 -26.38
N THR A 39 47.39 14.75 -25.58
CA THR A 39 47.16 15.35 -24.26
C THR A 39 47.04 14.24 -23.21
N ASN A 40 47.54 14.51 -22.01
CA ASN A 40 47.33 13.65 -20.84
C ASN A 40 46.09 14.08 -20.04
N ASP A 41 45.49 15.21 -20.38
CA ASP A 41 44.29 15.74 -19.74
C ASP A 41 43.06 15.22 -20.48
N ALA A 42 42.61 14.03 -20.08
CA ALA A 42 41.38 13.41 -20.57
C ALA A 42 40.45 13.09 -19.39
N TYR A 43 39.20 13.52 -19.50
CA TYR A 43 38.15 13.23 -18.52
C TYR A 43 37.10 12.34 -19.17
N ALA A 44 36.67 11.30 -18.46
CA ALA A 44 35.54 10.49 -18.84
C ALA A 44 34.29 10.99 -18.11
N SER A 45 33.24 11.32 -18.86
CA SER A 45 31.93 11.66 -18.31
C SER A 45 31.01 10.44 -18.38
N ALA A 46 30.26 10.19 -17.32
CA ALA A 46 29.23 9.16 -17.27
C ALA A 46 27.97 9.73 -16.59
N ASP A 47 26.81 9.33 -17.09
CA ASP A 47 25.54 9.66 -16.43
C ASP A 47 25.43 8.88 -15.12
N THR A 48 25.21 9.59 -14.03
CA THR A 48 25.08 9.00 -12.69
C THR A 48 23.63 9.11 -12.23
N ILE A 49 23.11 8.03 -11.64
CA ILE A 49 21.78 7.99 -11.04
C ILE A 49 21.95 7.60 -9.57
N ASP A 50 21.33 8.37 -8.68
CA ASP A 50 21.32 8.07 -7.26
C ASP A 50 20.28 6.99 -6.95
N VAL A 51 20.71 5.97 -6.21
CA VAL A 51 19.81 4.90 -5.73
C VAL A 51 19.50 5.16 -4.27
N VAL A 52 18.22 5.42 -3.98
CA VAL A 52 17.71 5.70 -2.64
C VAL A 52 16.62 4.71 -2.26
N PRO A 53 16.58 4.23 -1.00
CA PRO A 53 15.50 3.36 -0.56
C PRO A 53 14.19 4.12 -0.41
N GLU A 54 13.08 3.46 -0.73
CA GLU A 54 11.73 4.00 -0.52
C GLU A 54 11.35 4.07 0.97
N VAL A 55 12.07 3.34 1.83
CA VAL A 55 11.77 3.22 3.25
C VAL A 55 12.98 3.59 4.11
N SER A 56 12.73 4.29 5.21
CA SER A 56 13.77 4.72 6.14
C SER A 56 14.11 3.62 7.14
N GLY A 57 15.37 3.19 7.20
CA GLY A 57 15.80 2.24 8.21
C GLY A 57 17.32 2.09 8.30
N ARG A 58 17.75 1.27 9.26
CA ARG A 58 19.17 0.96 9.43
C ARG A 58 19.61 -0.03 8.36
N ILE A 59 20.71 0.26 7.67
CA ILE A 59 21.36 -0.70 6.78
C ILE A 59 22.05 -1.77 7.62
N VAL A 60 21.71 -3.03 7.39
CA VAL A 60 22.30 -4.20 8.08
C VAL A 60 23.33 -4.93 7.25
N GLU A 61 23.32 -4.71 5.93
CA GLU A 61 24.25 -5.34 4.99
C GLU A 61 24.47 -4.42 3.80
N LEU A 62 25.72 -4.30 3.39
CA LEU A 62 26.15 -3.68 2.14
C LEU A 62 26.78 -4.79 1.31
N ALA A 63 26.11 -5.20 0.24
CA ALA A 63 26.48 -6.35 -0.57
C ALA A 63 27.37 -6.00 -1.77
N VAL A 64 27.81 -4.73 -1.85
CA VAL A 64 28.63 -4.20 -2.94
C VAL A 64 29.86 -3.47 -2.42
N THR A 65 30.89 -3.43 -3.25
CA THR A 65 32.12 -2.66 -3.02
C THR A 65 32.28 -1.55 -4.06
N ASP A 66 33.16 -0.59 -3.78
CA ASP A 66 33.43 0.53 -4.68
C ASP A 66 33.86 0.06 -6.08
N ASN A 67 33.34 0.72 -7.11
CA ASN A 67 33.59 0.44 -8.53
C ASN A 67 33.20 -0.99 -8.99
N GLN A 68 32.40 -1.72 -8.22
CA GLN A 68 31.89 -3.02 -8.62
C GLN A 68 30.86 -2.86 -9.75
N ALA A 69 31.02 -3.62 -10.83
CA ALA A 69 30.00 -3.72 -11.87
C ALA A 69 28.79 -4.51 -11.34
N VAL A 70 27.61 -3.89 -11.38
CA VAL A 70 26.33 -4.47 -10.95
C VAL A 70 25.34 -4.54 -12.11
N LYS A 71 24.37 -5.44 -12.02
CA LYS A 71 23.28 -5.61 -12.97
C LYS A 71 21.95 -5.23 -12.33
N GLN A 72 20.94 -5.03 -13.17
CA GLN A 72 19.58 -4.80 -12.69
C GLN A 72 19.08 -5.98 -11.85
N GLY A 73 18.60 -5.68 -10.64
CA GLY A 73 18.10 -6.67 -9.69
C GLY A 73 19.14 -7.16 -8.69
N ASP A 74 20.40 -6.74 -8.81
CA ASP A 74 21.42 -7.09 -7.83
C ASP A 74 21.15 -6.39 -6.49
N LEU A 75 21.38 -7.12 -5.40
CA LEU A 75 21.27 -6.58 -4.05
C LEU A 75 22.42 -5.60 -3.81
N LEU A 76 22.09 -4.33 -3.57
CA LEU A 76 23.08 -3.32 -3.22
C LEU A 76 23.26 -3.22 -1.70
N PHE A 77 22.16 -3.06 -0.98
CA PHE A 77 22.14 -2.99 0.48
C PHE A 77 20.81 -3.51 1.03
N ARG A 78 20.84 -3.98 2.27
CA ARG A 78 19.65 -4.50 2.98
C ARG A 78 19.34 -3.64 4.18
N ILE A 79 18.08 -3.23 4.29
CA ILE A 79 17.54 -2.50 5.45
C ILE A 79 17.02 -3.51 6.47
N ASP A 80 17.18 -3.21 7.77
CA ASP A 80 16.66 -4.01 8.88
C ASP A 80 15.14 -4.22 8.73
N PRO A 81 14.66 -5.46 8.50
CA PRO A 81 13.24 -5.71 8.26
C PRO A 81 12.44 -5.75 9.57
N ARG A 82 13.09 -5.90 10.74
CA ARG A 82 12.41 -6.19 12.01
C ARG A 82 11.33 -5.18 12.40
N PRO A 83 11.52 -3.85 12.25
CA PRO A 83 10.46 -2.89 12.58
C PRO A 83 9.23 -3.04 11.67
N TYR A 84 9.44 -3.39 10.40
CA TYR A 84 8.36 -3.59 9.43
C TYR A 84 7.62 -4.89 9.69
N GLU A 85 8.34 -5.97 9.97
CA GLU A 85 7.76 -7.26 10.37
C GLU A 85 6.96 -7.13 11.68
N ALA A 86 7.48 -6.40 12.66
CA ALA A 86 6.77 -6.15 13.91
C ALA A 86 5.48 -5.34 13.69
N ASN A 87 5.51 -4.34 12.81
CA ASN A 87 4.34 -3.55 12.44
C ASN A 87 3.30 -4.40 11.69
N LEU A 88 3.75 -5.27 10.78
CA LEU A 88 2.89 -6.23 10.08
C LEU A 88 2.22 -7.18 11.08
N ALA A 89 3.00 -7.82 11.96
CA ALA A 89 2.48 -8.73 12.97
C ALA A 89 1.49 -8.04 13.92
N LYS A 90 1.73 -6.77 14.28
CA LYS A 90 0.80 -5.96 15.08
C LYS A 90 -0.52 -5.72 14.34
N ALA A 91 -0.45 -5.40 13.04
CA ALA A 91 -1.64 -5.18 12.23
C ALA A 91 -2.46 -6.48 12.06
N GLU A 92 -1.79 -7.60 11.81
CA GLU A 92 -2.43 -8.92 11.73
C GLU A 92 -3.08 -9.34 13.05
N ALA A 93 -2.41 -9.12 14.19
CA ALA A 93 -2.98 -9.37 15.50
C ALA A 93 -4.22 -8.49 15.78
N SER A 94 -4.18 -7.23 15.33
CA SER A 94 -5.31 -6.31 15.47
C SER A 94 -6.50 -6.74 14.63
N LEU A 95 -6.25 -7.20 13.39
CA LEU A 95 -7.28 -7.78 12.52
C LEU A 95 -7.92 -9.01 13.16
N ALA A 96 -7.10 -9.96 13.65
CA ALA A 96 -7.60 -11.16 14.30
C ALA A 96 -8.45 -10.84 15.54
N ALA A 97 -8.06 -9.84 16.34
CA ALA A 97 -8.83 -9.38 17.48
C ALA A 97 -10.19 -8.80 17.07
N LEU A 98 -10.23 -7.98 16.01
CA LEU A 98 -11.45 -7.42 15.46
C LEU A 98 -12.40 -8.50 14.94
N ASP A 99 -11.88 -9.52 14.24
CA ASP A 99 -12.70 -10.64 13.76
C ASP A 99 -13.37 -11.40 14.92
N LYS A 100 -12.66 -11.59 16.04
CA LYS A 100 -13.25 -12.17 17.25
C LYS A 100 -14.30 -11.25 17.87
N GLN A 101 -14.08 -9.94 17.88
CA GLN A 101 -15.05 -8.98 18.38
C GLN A 101 -16.34 -8.98 17.56
N ILE A 102 -16.24 -9.08 16.23
CA ILE A 102 -17.39 -9.22 15.33
C ILE A 102 -18.15 -10.50 15.66
N MET A 103 -17.45 -11.63 15.83
CA MET A 103 -18.09 -12.90 16.22
C MET A 103 -18.84 -12.79 17.56
N LEU A 104 -18.24 -12.15 18.57
CA LEU A 104 -18.89 -11.94 19.87
C LEU A 104 -20.12 -11.05 19.75
N THR A 105 -20.03 -9.99 18.96
CA THR A 105 -21.14 -9.08 18.70
C THR A 105 -22.29 -9.80 18.00
N GLN A 106 -21.98 -10.61 16.98
CA GLN A 106 -22.99 -11.41 16.29
C GLN A 106 -23.71 -12.36 17.25
N ARG A 107 -22.97 -13.07 18.12
CA ARG A 107 -23.59 -13.94 19.14
C ARG A 107 -24.49 -13.17 20.09
N SER A 108 -24.14 -11.93 20.44
CA SER A 108 -24.98 -11.06 21.27
C SER A 108 -26.26 -10.66 20.54
N VAL A 109 -26.17 -10.34 19.24
CA VAL A 109 -27.34 -10.03 18.41
C VAL A 109 -28.26 -11.25 18.29
N ASP A 110 -27.70 -12.42 18.02
CA ASP A 110 -28.47 -13.68 17.94
C ASP A 110 -29.20 -13.95 19.27
N ALA A 111 -28.52 -13.78 20.41
CA ALA A 111 -29.12 -13.93 21.73
C ALA A 111 -30.27 -12.94 21.99
N GLN A 112 -30.10 -11.68 21.57
CA GLN A 112 -31.16 -10.66 21.65
C GLN A 112 -32.35 -11.02 20.76
N GLN A 113 -32.10 -11.59 19.59
CA GLN A 113 -33.15 -12.03 18.68
C GLN A 113 -33.97 -13.18 19.27
N PHE A 114 -33.32 -14.19 19.86
CA PHE A 114 -34.02 -15.24 20.60
C PHE A 114 -34.83 -14.69 21.79
N GLY A 115 -34.30 -13.68 22.48
CA GLY A 115 -35.03 -12.97 23.53
C GLY A 115 -36.28 -12.27 22.98
N ALA A 116 -36.15 -11.57 21.86
CA ALA A 116 -37.27 -10.90 21.19
C ALA A 116 -38.34 -11.90 20.73
N ASP A 117 -37.95 -13.04 20.17
CA ASP A 117 -38.89 -14.10 19.76
C ASP A 117 -39.67 -14.65 20.96
N SER A 118 -39.01 -14.84 22.11
CA SER A 118 -39.68 -15.27 23.34
C SER A 118 -40.66 -14.21 23.88
N VAL A 119 -40.31 -12.93 23.79
CA VAL A 119 -41.20 -11.83 24.16
C VAL A 119 -42.39 -11.77 23.21
N ASN A 120 -42.17 -11.91 21.90
CA ASN A 120 -43.23 -11.96 20.90
C ASN A 120 -44.21 -13.11 21.18
N ALA A 121 -43.72 -14.31 21.49
CA ALA A 121 -44.57 -15.43 21.88
C ALA A 121 -45.39 -15.15 23.14
N THR A 122 -44.83 -14.40 24.10
CA THR A 122 -45.52 -13.98 25.32
C THR A 122 -46.62 -12.96 25.01
N VAL A 123 -46.34 -11.99 24.14
CA VAL A 123 -47.32 -11.00 23.66
C VAL A 123 -48.46 -11.70 22.91
N GLU A 124 -48.16 -12.64 22.02
CA GLU A 124 -49.20 -13.40 21.31
C GLU A 124 -50.08 -14.21 22.25
N LYS A 125 -49.50 -14.84 23.29
CA LYS A 125 -50.26 -15.51 24.34
C LYS A 125 -51.18 -14.54 25.10
N ALA A 126 -50.67 -13.37 25.48
CA ALA A 126 -51.45 -12.33 26.15
C ALA A 126 -52.60 -11.82 25.27
N ARG A 127 -52.34 -11.59 23.97
CA ARG A 127 -53.35 -11.19 22.98
C ARG A 127 -54.45 -12.24 22.85
N ALA A 128 -54.07 -13.53 22.79
CA ALA A 128 -55.04 -14.62 22.73
C ALA A 128 -55.91 -14.69 24.00
N ALA A 129 -55.33 -14.50 25.19
CA ALA A 129 -56.05 -14.47 26.46
C ALA A 129 -57.03 -13.29 26.54
N ALA A 130 -56.58 -12.09 26.13
CA ALA A 130 -57.43 -10.90 26.05
C ALA A 130 -58.62 -11.13 25.10
N LYS A 131 -58.34 -11.64 23.88
CA LYS A 131 -59.39 -11.98 22.91
C LYS A 131 -60.41 -12.96 23.49
N GLN A 132 -59.96 -14.01 24.19
CA GLN A 132 -60.84 -14.98 24.83
C GLN A 132 -61.71 -14.34 25.92
N ALA A 133 -61.15 -13.44 26.73
CA ALA A 133 -61.88 -12.73 27.77
C ALA A 133 -62.93 -11.79 27.15
N THR A 134 -62.56 -11.03 26.11
CA THR A 134 -63.49 -10.18 25.34
C THR A 134 -64.62 -10.99 24.70
N ASP A 135 -64.31 -12.12 24.07
CA ASP A 135 -65.31 -13.00 23.46
C ASP A 135 -66.23 -13.66 24.49
N THR A 136 -65.73 -13.91 25.70
CA THR A 136 -66.55 -14.42 26.80
C THR A 136 -67.52 -13.36 27.28
N LEU A 137 -67.04 -12.14 27.56
CA LEU A 137 -67.91 -11.02 27.94
C LEU A 137 -68.97 -10.74 26.87
N ARG A 138 -68.58 -10.70 25.59
CA ARG A 138 -69.48 -10.49 24.45
C ARG A 138 -70.60 -11.52 24.37
N ARG A 139 -70.35 -12.76 24.81
CA ARG A 139 -71.36 -13.83 24.87
C ARG A 139 -72.25 -13.73 26.11
N THR A 140 -71.69 -13.38 27.28
CA THR A 140 -72.42 -13.38 28.54
C THR A 140 -73.23 -12.11 28.80
N GLU A 141 -72.76 -10.95 28.33
CA GLU A 141 -73.41 -9.65 28.55
C GLU A 141 -74.86 -9.58 28.00
N PRO A 142 -75.19 -10.06 26.78
CA PRO A 142 -76.58 -10.06 26.32
C PRO A 142 -77.47 -11.05 27.09
N LEU A 143 -76.93 -12.18 27.55
CA LEU A 143 -77.68 -13.21 28.28
C LEU A 143 -78.23 -12.74 29.63
N LEU A 144 -77.61 -11.71 30.23
CA LEU A 144 -78.10 -11.09 31.46
C LEU A 144 -79.43 -10.36 31.23
N LYS A 145 -79.61 -9.73 30.06
CA LYS A 145 -80.87 -9.06 29.71
C LYS A 145 -82.00 -10.05 29.49
N GLU A 146 -81.66 -11.26 29.04
CA GLU A 146 -82.59 -12.36 28.81
C GLU A 146 -82.84 -13.20 30.09
N GLY A 147 -82.10 -12.96 31.17
CA GLY A 147 -82.25 -13.65 32.46
C GLY A 147 -81.58 -15.02 32.57
N PHE A 148 -80.71 -15.39 31.61
CA PHE A 148 -80.06 -16.70 31.55
C PHE A 148 -78.75 -16.81 32.36
N VAL A 149 -78.23 -15.69 32.88
CA VAL A 149 -76.99 -15.63 33.70
C VAL A 149 -77.13 -14.63 34.84
N SER A 150 -76.29 -14.75 35.88
CA SER A 150 -76.30 -13.83 37.02
C SER A 150 -75.54 -12.52 36.72
N ALA A 151 -75.86 -11.45 37.46
CA ALA A 151 -75.12 -10.18 37.37
C ALA A 151 -73.64 -10.35 37.78
N GLU A 152 -73.36 -11.23 38.75
CA GLU A 152 -72.01 -11.54 39.20
C GLU A 152 -71.17 -12.17 38.08
N ASP A 153 -71.76 -13.05 37.26
CA ASP A 153 -71.05 -13.70 36.15
C ASP A 153 -70.59 -12.69 35.09
N VAL A 154 -71.43 -11.69 34.79
CA VAL A 154 -71.08 -10.60 33.85
C VAL A 154 -70.01 -9.69 34.44
N ASP A 155 -70.10 -9.34 35.72
CA ASP A 155 -69.06 -8.52 36.37
C ASP A 155 -67.72 -9.25 36.47
N ARG A 156 -67.74 -10.57 36.68
CA ARG A 156 -66.54 -11.42 36.60
C ARG A 156 -65.94 -11.41 35.20
N ALA A 157 -66.76 -11.53 34.15
CA ALA A 157 -66.31 -11.45 32.76
C ALA A 157 -65.73 -10.07 32.39
N ARG A 158 -66.35 -8.97 32.84
CA ARG A 158 -65.81 -7.60 32.65
C ARG A 158 -64.49 -7.39 33.36
N THR A 159 -64.36 -7.92 34.57
CA THR A 159 -63.12 -7.81 35.34
C THR A 159 -62.01 -8.62 34.68
N ALA A 160 -62.32 -9.83 34.21
CA ALA A 160 -61.37 -10.67 33.48
C ALA A 160 -60.92 -10.03 32.15
N GLN A 161 -61.82 -9.38 31.40
CA GLN A 161 -61.45 -8.62 30.21
C GLN A 161 -60.50 -7.47 30.55
N ARG A 162 -60.86 -6.62 31.53
CA ARG A 162 -60.04 -5.48 31.95
C ARG A 162 -58.65 -5.91 32.44
N ALA A 163 -58.56 -7.01 33.17
CA ALA A 163 -57.28 -7.56 33.60
C ALA A 163 -56.43 -8.02 32.40
N ALA A 164 -57.01 -8.76 31.47
CA ALA A 164 -56.29 -9.25 30.29
C ALA A 164 -55.91 -8.14 29.29
N GLU A 165 -56.69 -7.05 29.21
CA GLU A 165 -56.33 -5.84 28.45
C GLU A 165 -55.25 -5.01 29.15
N ALA A 166 -55.21 -5.01 30.49
CA ALA A 166 -54.13 -4.37 31.24
C ALA A 166 -52.79 -5.09 31.04
N ASP A 167 -52.80 -6.42 30.95
CA ASP A 167 -51.59 -7.23 30.70
C ASP A 167 -50.96 -7.01 29.30
N LEU A 168 -51.63 -6.28 28.40
CA LEU A 168 -51.15 -5.94 27.06
C LEU A 168 -50.52 -4.54 26.95
N ASN A 169 -50.69 -3.68 27.97
CA ASN A 169 -50.16 -2.31 28.00
C ASN A 169 -48.85 -2.25 28.79
#